data_AF-A0A7J4V211-F1
#
_entry.id   AF-A0A7J4V211-F1
#
_cell.length_a   1.000
_cell.length_b   1.000
_cell.length_c   1.000
_cell.angle_alpha   90.00
_cell.angle_beta   90.00
_cell.angle_gamma   90.00
#
_symmetry.space_group_name_H-M   'P 1'
#
loop_
_entity.id
_entity.type
_entity.pdbx_description
1 polymer ?
#
loop_
_entity_poly.entity_id
_entity_poly.type
_entity_poly.pdbx_seq_one_letter_code
_entity_poly.pdbx_strand_id
1 'polypeptide(L)' 'SSFTIRRFKENPFTPLDLLKFKTMSTEMMAYLWIGIEHGQSMLVCGGTASGKTTTLNAVLLFIPPQMKIVS' A
#
# COMPACT_ATOMS: atom_id res chain seq x y z
N SER A 1 28.42 4.92 -21.53
CA SER A 1 27.70 5.42 -20.35
C SER A 1 26.28 4.88 -20.37
N SER A 2 25.89 4.06 -19.39
CA SER A 2 24.53 3.49 -19.30
C SER A 2 23.73 4.30 -18.27
N PHE A 3 22.51 4.73 -18.64
CA PHE A 3 21.56 5.35 -17.72
C PHE A 3 20.27 4.54 -17.74
N THR A 4 19.64 4.37 -16.59
CA THR A 4 18.38 3.63 -16.44
C THR A 4 17.34 4.55 -15.84
N ILE A 5 16.24 4.75 -16.57
CA ILE A 5 15.11 5.56 -16.11
C ILE A 5 14.05 4.62 -15.54
N ARG A 6 13.78 4.73 -14.24
CA ARG A 6 12.64 4.04 -13.59
C ARG A 6 11.44 4.97 -13.62
N ARG A 7 10.44 4.62 -14.44
CA ARG A 7 9.17 5.36 -14.49
C ARG A 7 8.27 4.86 -13.36
N PHE A 8 7.88 5.77 -12.47
CA PHE A 8 6.85 5.51 -11.47
C PHE A 8 5.51 5.90 -12.05
N LYS A 9 4.47 5.16 -11.67
CA LYS A 9 3.11 5.45 -12.11
C LYS A 9 2.67 6.76 -11.46
N GLU A 10 2.20 7.70 -12.28
CA GLU A 10 1.76 9.04 -11.83
C GLU A 10 0.59 8.93 -10.85
N ASN A 11 -0.32 7.98 -11.09
CA ASN A 11 -1.40 7.63 -10.19
C ASN A 11 -1.07 6.35 -9.41
N PRO A 12 -0.90 6.44 -8.07
CA PRO A 12 -0.72 5.26 -7.23
C PRO A 12 -1.98 4.39 -7.25
N PHE A 13 -1.81 3.09 -6.99
CA PHE A 13 -2.94 2.17 -6.88
C PHE A 13 -3.70 2.44 -5.59
N THR A 14 -5.02 2.35 -5.66
CA THR A 14 -5.91 2.52 -4.49
C THR A 14 -6.22 1.18 -3.83
N PRO A 15 -6.68 1.14 -2.57
CA PRO A 15 -7.19 -0.07 -1.94
C PRO A 15 -8.27 -0.77 -2.79
N LEU A 16 -9.14 0.01 -3.43
CA LEU A 16 -10.19 -0.51 -4.30
C LEU A 16 -9.62 -1.23 -5.53
N ASP A 17 -8.49 -0.76 -6.05
CA ASP A 17 -7.82 -1.44 -7.15
C ASP A 17 -7.26 -2.79 -6.71
N LEU A 18 -6.70 -2.89 -5.49
CA LEU A 18 -6.23 -4.16 -4.94
C LEU A 18 -7.35 -5.17 -4.75
N LEU A 19 -8.55 -4.72 -4.38
CA LEU A 19 -9.75 -5.57 -4.31
C LEU A 19 -10.17 -6.04 -5.71
N LYS A 20 -10.19 -5.13 -6.70
CA LYS A 20 -10.52 -5.46 -8.11
C LYS A 20 -9.55 -6.48 -8.70
N PHE A 21 -8.26 -6.38 -8.37
CA PHE A 21 -7.24 -7.34 -8.80
C PHE A 21 -7.28 -8.66 -8.03
N LYS A 22 -8.15 -8.78 -7.02
CA LYS A 22 -8.21 -9.93 -6.10
C LYS A 22 -6.86 -10.19 -5.39
N THR A 23 -6.04 -9.15 -5.23
CA THR A 23 -4.80 -9.21 -4.47
C THR A 23 -5.07 -9.40 -2.98
N MET A 24 -6.22 -8.88 -2.51
CA MET A 24 -6.68 -8.96 -1.13
C MET A 24 -8.19 -9.18 -1.12
N SER A 25 -8.70 -9.86 -0.09
CA SER A 25 -10.14 -9.92 0.15
C SER A 25 -10.64 -8.65 0.86
N THR A 26 -11.95 -8.42 0.80
CA THR A 26 -12.59 -7.28 1.47
C THR A 26 -12.37 -7.31 2.98
N GLU A 27 -12.43 -8.51 3.57
CA GLU A 27 -12.23 -8.73 5.01
C GLU A 27 -10.81 -8.39 5.43
N MET A 28 -9.80 -8.80 4.63
CA MET A 28 -8.41 -8.47 4.91
C MET A 28 -8.15 -6.97 4.81
N MET A 29 -8.80 -6.30 3.85
CA MET A 29 -8.70 -4.84 3.71
C MET A 29 -9.33 -4.10 4.91
N ALA A 30 -10.50 -4.55 5.36
CA ALA A 30 -11.16 -4.00 6.54
C ALA A 30 -10.31 -4.20 7.81
N TYR A 31 -9.69 -5.38 7.96
CA TYR A 31 -8.77 -5.66 9.06
C TYR A 31 -7.57 -4.70 9.06
N LEU A 32 -6.94 -4.49 7.90
CA LEU A 32 -5.82 -3.57 7.76
C LEU A 32 -6.23 -2.12 8.07
N TRP A 33 -7.41 -1.69 7.61
CA TRP A 33 -7.93 -0.35 7.91
C TRP A 33 -8.06 -0.14 9.42
N ILE A 34 -8.75 -1.04 10.13
CA ILE A 34 -8.92 -0.94 11.59
C ILE A 34 -7.55 -0.89 12.29
N GLY A 35 -6.59 -1.72 11.86
CA GLY A 35 -5.24 -1.72 12.42
C GLY A 35 -4.53 -0.38 12.26
N ILE A 36 -4.63 0.25 11.10
CA ILE A 36 -4.00 1.55 10.79
C ILE A 36 -4.63 2.67 11.59
N GLU A 37 -5.96 2.66 11.70
CA GLU A 37 -6.70 3.64 12.49
C GLU A 37 -6.26 3.63 13.96
N HIS A 38 -5.93 2.45 14.49
CA HIS A 38 -5.41 2.26 15.85
C HIS A 38 -3.87 2.39 15.96
N GLY A 39 -3.19 2.84 14.90
CA GLY A 39 -1.74 3.05 14.91
C GLY A 39 -0.90 1.77 15.04
N GLN A 40 -1.44 0.61 14.65
CA GLN A 40 -0.70 -0.65 14.68
C GLN A 40 0.46 -0.62 13.69
N SER A 41 1.63 -1.07 14.15
CA SER A 41 2.80 -1.24 13.29
C SER A 41 2.67 -2.53 12.48
N MET A 42 2.82 -2.44 11.16
CA MET A 42 2.68 -3.57 10.24
C MET A 42 3.82 -3.61 9.23
N LEU A 43 4.16 -4.82 8.77
CA LEU A 43 5.23 -5.06 7.81
C LEU A 43 4.69 -5.80 6.58
N VAL A 44 4.94 -5.26 5.38
CA VAL A 44 4.59 -5.91 4.11
C VAL A 44 5.77 -6.74 3.62
N CYS A 45 5.67 -8.06 3.72
CA CYS A 45 6.71 -9.03 3.34
C CYS A 45 6.42 -9.73 2.00
N GLY A 46 7.46 -10.29 1.36
CA GLY A 46 7.34 -11.02 0.09
C GLY A 46 8.59 -10.94 -0.80
N GLY A 47 8.61 -11.71 -1.89
CA GLY A 47 9.72 -11.78 -2.84
C GLY A 47 9.94 -10.48 -3.66
N THR A 48 11.07 -10.38 -4.36
CA THR A 48 11.33 -9.25 -5.26
C THR A 48 10.26 -9.19 -6.36
N ALA A 49 9.80 -7.98 -6.70
CA ALA A 49 8.71 -7.74 -7.66
C ALA A 49 7.32 -8.32 -7.30
N SER A 50 7.10 -8.79 -6.06
CA SER A 50 5.79 -9.32 -5.62
C SER A 50 4.73 -8.25 -5.29
N GLY A 51 4.98 -6.97 -5.59
CA GLY A 51 4.01 -5.89 -5.33
C GLY A 51 4.00 -5.29 -3.92
N LYS A 52 4.99 -5.58 -3.06
CA LYS A 52 5.05 -5.05 -1.68
C LYS A 52 4.87 -3.54 -1.57
N THR A 53 5.66 -2.77 -2.33
CA THR A 53 5.61 -1.30 -2.31
C THR A 53 4.28 -0.78 -2.82
N THR A 54 3.69 -1.47 -3.80
CA THR A 54 2.36 -1.15 -4.33
C THR A 54 1.29 -1.35 -3.27
N THR A 55 1.33 -2.48 -2.57
CA THR A 55 0.43 -2.80 -1.46
C THR A 55 0.55 -1.78 -0.33
N LEU A 56 1.77 -1.47 0.09
CA LEU A 56 2.03 -0.50 1.15
C LEU A 56 1.42 0.86 0.79
N ASN A 57 1.74 1.40 -0.39
CA ASN A 57 1.25 2.71 -0.82
C ASN A 57 -0.28 2.78 -0.92
N ALA A 58 -0.94 1.70 -1.36
CA ALA A 58 -2.39 1.65 -1.39
C ALA A 58 -2.98 1.70 0.02
N VAL A 59 -2.44 0.91 0.95
CA VAL A 59 -2.95 0.77 2.32
C VAL A 59 -2.68 2.04 3.16
N LEU A 60 -1.60 2.80 2.87
CA LEU A 60 -1.33 4.09 3.51
C LEU A 60 -2.44 5.14 3.28
N LEU A 61 -3.31 4.96 2.28
CA LEU A 61 -4.47 5.84 2.07
C LEU A 61 -5.52 5.73 3.19
N PHE A 62 -5.44 4.74 4.07
CA PHE A 62 -6.30 4.63 5.26
C PHE A 62 -5.80 5.43 6.46
N ILE A 63 -4.62 6.03 6.40
CA ILE A 63 -4.11 6.85 7.50
C ILE A 63 -5.01 8.08 7.69
N PRO A 64 -5.59 8.30 8.88
CA PRO A 64 -6.35 9.50 9.20
C PRO A 64 -5.58 10.78 8.87
N PRO A 65 -6.23 11.79 8.25
CA PRO A 65 -5.56 12.98 7.74
C PRO A 65 -4.91 13.85 8.83
N GLN A 66 -5.26 13.64 10.10
CA GLN A 66 -4.68 14.36 11.25
C GLN A 66 -3.33 13.78 11.70
N MET A 67 -2.96 12.58 11.24
CA MET A 67 -1.71 11.94 11.64
C MET A 67 -0.52 12.51 10.87
N LYS A 68 0.59 12.74 11.58
CA LYS A 68 1.85 13.17 10.97
C LYS A 68 2.58 11.96 10.40
N ILE A 69 2.87 12.01 9.10
CA ILE A 69 3.59 10.96 8.37
C ILE A 69 5.05 11.38 8.15
N VAL A 70 5.98 10.47 8.39
CA VAL A 70 7.40 10.59 8.01
C VAL A 70 7.74 9.34 7.21
N SER A 71 8.31 9.50 6.02
CA SER A 71 8.58 8.42 5.05
C SER A 71 10.07 8.34 4.73
#